data_AF-A0A0N8GQN9-F1
#
_entry.id   AF-A0A0N8GQN9-F1
#
_cell.length_a   1.000
_cell.length_b   1.000
_cell.length_c   1.000
_cell.angle_alpha   90.00
_cell.angle_beta   90.00
_cell.angle_gamma   90.00
#
_symmetry.space_group_name_H-M   'P 1'
#
loop_
_entity.id
_entity.type
_entity.pdbx_description
1 polymer ?
#
loop_
_entity_poly.entity_id
_entity_poly.type
_entity_poly.pdbx_seq_one_letter_code
_entity_poly.pdbx_strand_id
1 'polypeptide(L)'
;MEDLQLARSAERTLRLLETILTHPEGLTPQALMKELGLSRSSLFVLLKTLKAMGYLEQSEKRGRYLPGPRLLAWQARGDLSQQELLAAFYQEAAQFAWPETIALLVPVSGGLLVLAQTEGEHEIRRVFQVGKLYPQLEAAQALFTSIPAAIEIEEGLAFSASPETLDLAAPICPDGFQPRAALLLSAPAHRWEPHTLKTTLGADLRNLAARISYRMGALTYSPFQPLPIQDLHPLEPLSPSQIEVFLRGPVSARLACVRPDGQPHVIPLWQEWNGHSFTVIAWQGSRWPEYVRQNPAVSLTVDEPWPPLRRVVARGQAIPMENLSQHDLQHLLNRLARRYLGRDLAQPYLHQVAQVFKIEVEHLRGWRGLANPPTPS
;
A
#
# COMPACT_ATOMS: atom_id res chain seq x y z
N MET A 1 17.88 -10.57 -24.33
CA MET A 1 18.54 -9.29 -23.96
C MET A 1 17.81 -8.10 -24.57
N GLU A 2 17.43 -8.19 -25.84
CA GLU A 2 16.62 -7.19 -26.55
C GLU A 2 15.22 -7.01 -25.94
N ASP A 3 14.53 -8.10 -25.55
CA ASP A 3 13.22 -8.03 -24.88
C ASP A 3 13.25 -7.31 -23.52
N LEU A 4 14.32 -7.48 -22.75
CA LEU A 4 14.49 -6.77 -21.47
C LEU A 4 14.80 -5.29 -21.69
N GLN A 5 15.53 -4.95 -22.76
CA GLN A 5 15.75 -3.56 -23.15
C GLN A 5 14.45 -2.92 -23.68
N LEU A 6 13.65 -3.66 -24.43
CA LEU A 6 12.36 -3.24 -24.94
C LEU A 6 11.36 -3.02 -23.80
N ALA A 7 11.31 -3.94 -22.82
CA ALA A 7 10.52 -3.81 -21.60
C ALA A 7 10.93 -2.58 -20.78
N ARG A 8 12.23 -2.36 -20.58
CA ARG A 8 12.74 -1.14 -19.90
C ARG A 8 12.44 0.13 -20.69
N SER A 9 12.51 0.08 -22.02
CA SER A 9 12.17 1.21 -22.88
C SER A 9 10.68 1.52 -22.83
N ALA A 10 9.83 0.49 -22.85
CA ALA A 10 8.38 0.61 -22.72
C ALA A 10 7.99 1.20 -21.35
N GLU A 11 8.56 0.67 -20.26
CA GLU A 11 8.35 1.18 -18.89
C GLU A 11 8.71 2.67 -18.79
N ARG A 12 9.89 3.06 -19.29
CA ARG A 12 10.33 4.47 -19.29
C ARG A 12 9.43 5.36 -20.15
N THR A 13 8.93 4.83 -21.26
CA THR A 13 8.01 5.54 -22.15
C THR A 13 6.68 5.81 -21.44
N LEU A 14 6.10 4.77 -20.82
CA LEU A 14 4.83 4.88 -20.08
C LEU A 14 4.96 5.85 -18.90
N ARG A 15 6.03 5.72 -18.08
CA ARG A 15 6.28 6.65 -16.98
C ARG A 15 6.43 8.10 -17.44
N LEU A 16 7.11 8.33 -18.56
CA LEU A 16 7.23 9.68 -19.11
C LEU A 16 5.84 10.24 -19.50
N LEU A 17 5.01 9.44 -20.16
CA LEU A 17 3.65 9.84 -20.52
C LEU A 17 2.79 10.10 -19.28
N GLU A 18 2.83 9.24 -18.28
CA GLU A 18 2.14 9.42 -16.99
C GLU A 18 2.57 10.72 -16.29
N THR A 19 3.88 10.95 -16.17
CA THR A 19 4.44 12.18 -15.56
C THR A 19 4.03 13.45 -16.31
N ILE A 20 3.94 13.40 -17.64
CA ILE A 20 3.46 14.54 -18.44
C ILE A 20 1.94 14.75 -18.25
N LEU A 21 1.16 13.67 -18.14
CA LEU A 21 -0.29 13.76 -17.93
C LEU A 21 -0.65 14.31 -16.54
N THR A 22 0.18 14.10 -15.52
CA THR A 22 -0.02 14.65 -14.17
C THR A 22 0.36 16.13 -14.04
N HIS A 23 1.10 16.69 -15.02
CA HIS A 23 1.57 18.08 -15.03
C HIS A 23 1.08 18.81 -16.30
N PRO A 24 -0.19 19.27 -16.33
CA PRO A 24 -0.77 19.90 -17.52
C PRO A 24 -0.05 21.19 -17.96
N GLU A 25 0.64 21.88 -17.07
CA GLU A 25 1.51 23.03 -17.34
C GLU A 25 2.86 22.66 -17.99
N GLY A 26 3.16 21.37 -18.04
CA GLY A 26 4.34 20.80 -18.67
C GLY A 26 5.61 20.90 -17.84
N LEU A 27 6.57 20.01 -18.14
CA LEU A 27 7.81 19.87 -17.38
C LEU A 27 9.06 20.21 -18.21
N THR A 28 10.08 20.76 -17.55
CA THR A 28 11.39 20.97 -18.20
C THR A 28 12.13 19.64 -18.31
N PRO A 29 13.08 19.50 -19.27
CA PRO A 29 13.92 18.30 -19.35
C PRO A 29 14.65 17.99 -18.04
N GLN A 30 15.08 19.01 -17.31
CA GLN A 30 15.79 18.83 -16.04
C GLN A 30 14.87 18.29 -14.94
N ALA A 31 13.61 18.76 -14.88
CA ALA A 31 12.61 18.22 -13.97
C ALA A 31 12.30 16.75 -14.31
N LEU A 32 12.06 16.44 -15.59
CA LEU A 32 11.80 15.09 -16.07
C LEU A 32 12.96 14.13 -15.78
N MET A 33 14.22 14.56 -15.94
CA MET A 33 15.38 13.74 -15.58
C MET A 33 15.39 13.41 -14.08
N LYS A 34 15.10 14.39 -13.23
CA LYS A 34 15.11 14.24 -11.78
C LYS A 34 13.97 13.32 -11.32
N GLU A 35 12.77 13.51 -11.86
CA GLU A 35 11.57 12.78 -11.47
C GLU A 35 11.59 11.33 -11.96
N LEU A 36 12.08 11.10 -13.19
CA LEU A 36 12.12 9.77 -13.79
C LEU A 36 13.42 9.00 -13.53
N GLY A 37 14.43 9.64 -12.90
CA GLY A 37 15.76 9.03 -12.69
C GLY A 37 16.52 8.72 -13.99
N LEU A 38 16.22 9.41 -15.09
CA LEU A 38 16.76 9.09 -16.42
C LEU A 38 18.03 9.86 -16.76
N SER A 39 18.94 9.18 -17.48
CA SER A 39 20.09 9.86 -18.10
C SER A 39 19.62 10.82 -19.19
N ARG A 40 20.42 11.87 -19.43
CA ARG A 40 20.13 12.88 -20.46
C ARG A 40 19.92 12.24 -21.83
N SER A 41 20.82 11.35 -22.25
CA SER A 41 20.72 10.68 -23.55
C SER A 41 19.42 9.88 -23.70
N SER A 42 19.05 9.09 -22.68
CA SER A 42 17.83 8.27 -22.69
C SER A 42 16.56 9.12 -22.75
N LEU A 43 16.50 10.18 -21.93
CA LEU A 43 15.35 11.09 -21.91
C LEU A 43 15.15 11.76 -23.27
N PHE A 44 16.21 12.31 -23.87
CA PHE A 44 16.07 13.03 -25.14
C PHE A 44 15.70 12.10 -26.31
N VAL A 45 16.07 10.81 -26.28
CA VAL A 45 15.58 9.82 -27.25
C VAL A 45 14.07 9.63 -27.11
N LEU A 46 13.58 9.42 -25.88
CA LEU A 46 12.14 9.26 -25.63
C LEU A 46 11.35 10.52 -25.99
N LEU A 47 11.80 11.69 -25.55
CA LEU A 47 11.17 12.97 -25.85
C LEU A 47 11.10 13.22 -27.36
N LYS A 48 12.19 12.99 -28.09
CA LYS A 48 12.21 13.14 -29.56
C LYS A 48 11.23 12.16 -30.22
N THR A 49 11.21 10.91 -29.78
CA THR A 49 10.35 9.86 -30.35
C THR A 49 8.88 10.17 -30.12
N LEU A 50 8.49 10.43 -28.87
CA LEU A 50 7.10 10.72 -28.50
C LEU A 50 6.59 12.04 -29.08
N LYS A 51 7.46 13.06 -29.21
CA LYS A 51 7.15 14.29 -29.93
C LYS A 51 6.89 14.04 -31.41
N ALA A 52 7.74 13.24 -32.08
CA ALA A 52 7.55 12.87 -33.47
C ALA A 52 6.27 12.04 -33.70
N MET A 53 5.89 11.22 -32.72
CA MET A 53 4.65 10.44 -32.78
C MET A 53 3.39 11.25 -32.47
N GLY A 54 3.52 12.48 -31.94
CA GLY A 54 2.40 13.37 -31.58
C GLY A 54 1.83 13.16 -30.19
N TYR A 55 2.53 12.43 -29.31
CA TYR A 55 2.15 12.25 -27.91
C TYR A 55 2.65 13.37 -27.00
N LEU A 56 3.67 14.12 -27.43
CA LEU A 56 4.20 15.27 -26.70
C LEU A 56 4.29 16.48 -27.61
N GLU A 57 4.15 17.65 -27.02
CA GLU A 57 4.46 18.93 -27.63
C GLU A 57 5.51 19.65 -26.81
N GLN A 58 6.12 20.67 -27.40
CA GLN A 58 7.07 21.52 -26.71
C GLN A 58 6.75 22.97 -27.08
N SER A 59 6.38 23.76 -26.08
CA SER A 59 5.90 25.13 -26.30
C SER A 59 6.94 26.01 -27.01
N GLU A 60 8.23 25.74 -26.79
CA GLU A 60 9.36 26.47 -27.38
C GLU A 60 10.57 25.54 -27.63
N LYS A 61 11.57 25.97 -28.42
CA LYS A 61 12.77 25.15 -28.75
C LYS A 61 13.53 24.62 -27.52
N ARG A 62 13.44 25.30 -26.37
CA ARG A 62 13.97 24.85 -25.07
C ARG A 62 12.91 24.87 -23.95
N GLY A 63 11.64 24.89 -24.34
CA GLY A 63 10.51 25.01 -23.44
C GLY A 63 10.15 23.70 -22.74
N ARG A 64 9.09 23.79 -21.93
CA ARG A 64 8.47 22.67 -21.25
C ARG A 64 7.85 21.70 -22.26
N TYR A 65 7.86 20.42 -21.91
CA TYR A 65 7.14 19.39 -22.65
C TYR A 65 5.74 19.28 -22.10
N LEU A 66 4.77 19.28 -23.01
CA LEU A 66 3.33 19.26 -22.76
C LEU A 66 2.72 17.99 -23.37
N PRO A 67 1.54 17.57 -22.90
CA PRO A 67 0.80 16.48 -23.55
C PRO A 67 0.38 16.89 -24.96
N GLY A 68 0.72 16.08 -25.96
CA GLY A 68 0.32 16.29 -27.34
C GLY A 68 -1.10 15.74 -27.62
N PRO A 69 -1.70 16.08 -28.78
CA PRO A 69 -3.09 15.75 -29.11
C PRO A 69 -3.43 14.25 -29.01
N ARG A 70 -2.48 13.36 -29.35
CA ARG A 70 -2.71 11.91 -29.25
C ARG A 70 -2.72 11.41 -27.81
N LEU A 71 -1.93 12.04 -26.94
CA LEU A 71 -1.92 11.73 -25.51
C LEU A 71 -3.18 12.30 -24.84
N LEU A 72 -3.59 13.51 -25.22
CA LEU A 72 -4.85 14.10 -24.77
C LEU A 72 -6.08 13.28 -25.22
N ALA A 73 -6.03 12.66 -26.39
CA ALA A 73 -7.09 11.75 -26.84
C ALA A 73 -7.26 10.52 -25.93
N TRP A 74 -6.23 10.11 -25.17
CA TRP A 74 -6.37 9.08 -24.14
C TRP A 74 -7.19 9.59 -22.94
N GLN A 75 -7.03 10.87 -22.59
CA GLN A 75 -7.82 11.53 -21.54
C GLN A 75 -9.23 11.91 -21.98
N ALA A 76 -9.50 12.09 -23.28
CA ALA A 76 -10.82 12.47 -23.80
C ALA A 76 -11.93 11.43 -23.55
N ARG A 77 -11.58 10.22 -23.05
CA ARG A 77 -12.54 9.26 -22.49
C ARG A 77 -12.88 9.52 -21.01
N GLY A 78 -12.34 10.59 -20.42
CA GLY A 78 -12.33 10.89 -18.99
C GLY A 78 -13.68 11.23 -18.36
N ASP A 79 -14.74 11.48 -19.13
CA ASP A 79 -16.12 11.53 -18.60
C ASP A 79 -16.53 10.18 -17.99
N LEU A 80 -15.90 9.08 -18.43
CA LEU A 80 -16.09 7.76 -17.83
C LEU A 80 -15.49 7.66 -16.42
N SER A 81 -14.47 8.45 -16.06
CA SER A 81 -13.80 8.32 -14.75
C SER A 81 -14.70 8.66 -13.57
N GLN A 82 -15.59 9.65 -13.70
CA GLN A 82 -16.55 9.99 -12.65
C GLN A 82 -17.69 8.96 -12.59
N GLN A 83 -18.17 8.48 -13.74
CA GLN A 83 -19.20 7.45 -13.79
C GLN A 83 -18.70 6.10 -13.25
N GLU A 84 -17.46 5.72 -13.56
CA GLU A 84 -16.77 4.54 -13.04
C GLU A 84 -16.53 4.67 -11.53
N LEU A 85 -16.10 5.84 -11.07
CA LEU A 85 -15.93 6.13 -9.64
C LEU A 85 -17.26 6.04 -8.88
N LEU A 86 -18.34 6.58 -9.45
CA LEU A 86 -19.69 6.48 -8.90
C LEU A 86 -20.16 5.02 -8.83
N ALA A 87 -19.99 4.25 -9.91
CA ALA A 87 -20.35 2.85 -9.97
C ALA A 87 -19.56 2.02 -8.94
N ALA A 88 -18.24 2.24 -8.85
CA ALA A 88 -17.37 1.60 -7.88
C ALA A 88 -17.78 1.95 -6.44
N PHE A 89 -18.10 3.21 -6.17
CA PHE A 89 -18.59 3.64 -4.86
C PHE A 89 -19.86 2.91 -4.45
N TYR A 90 -20.92 2.93 -5.28
CA TYR A 90 -22.18 2.26 -4.91
C TYR A 90 -22.01 0.74 -4.76
N GLN A 91 -21.22 0.10 -5.64
CA GLN A 91 -20.98 -1.34 -5.56
C GLN A 91 -20.23 -1.75 -4.30
N GLU A 92 -19.26 -0.94 -3.86
CA GLU A 92 -18.44 -1.26 -2.69
C GLU A 92 -19.06 -0.79 -1.37
N ALA A 93 -19.76 0.35 -1.37
CA ALA A 93 -20.45 0.87 -0.19
C ALA A 93 -21.63 -0.02 0.21
N ALA A 94 -22.35 -0.60 -0.76
CA ALA A 94 -23.49 -1.48 -0.50
C ALA A 94 -23.12 -2.83 0.14
N GLN A 95 -21.84 -3.20 0.18
CA GLN A 95 -21.39 -4.46 0.79
C GLN A 95 -21.33 -4.40 2.32
N PHE A 96 -21.50 -3.22 2.91
CA PHE A 96 -21.41 -2.99 4.34
C PHE A 96 -22.54 -2.08 4.79
N ALA A 97 -23.21 -2.44 5.88
CA ALA A 97 -24.22 -1.60 6.50
C ALA A 97 -23.52 -0.50 7.31
N TRP A 98 -23.40 0.69 6.73
CA TRP A 98 -22.72 1.80 7.38
C TRP A 98 -23.63 2.44 8.43
N PRO A 99 -23.20 2.55 9.70
CA PRO A 99 -24.00 3.24 10.71
C PRO A 99 -24.11 4.75 10.43
N GLU A 100 -23.13 5.32 9.73
CA GLU A 100 -23.02 6.75 9.46
C GLU A 100 -22.97 7.03 7.97
N THR A 101 -23.32 8.26 7.60
CA THR A 101 -23.34 8.68 6.20
C THR A 101 -21.93 8.75 5.64
N ILE A 102 -21.74 8.13 4.47
CA ILE A 102 -20.52 8.24 3.67
C ILE A 102 -20.82 9.04 2.41
N ALA A 103 -20.03 10.09 2.17
CA ALA A 103 -20.03 10.85 0.92
C ALA A 103 -18.78 10.56 0.08
N LEU A 104 -18.96 10.47 -1.23
CA LEU A 104 -17.90 10.47 -2.22
C LEU A 104 -17.65 11.91 -2.68
N LEU A 105 -16.41 12.37 -2.52
CA LEU A 105 -16.00 13.74 -2.77
C LEU A 105 -14.89 13.81 -3.82
N VAL A 106 -14.93 14.82 -4.68
CA VAL A 106 -13.83 15.16 -5.60
C VAL A 106 -13.39 16.61 -5.43
N PRO A 107 -12.08 16.90 -5.47
CA PRO A 107 -11.58 18.26 -5.39
C PRO A 107 -11.89 19.02 -6.68
N VAL A 108 -12.44 20.21 -6.54
CA VAL A 108 -12.67 21.16 -7.64
C VAL A 108 -12.23 22.55 -7.22
N SER A 109 -12.18 23.50 -8.16
CA SER A 109 -11.89 24.89 -7.80
C SER A 109 -12.93 25.41 -6.81
N GLY A 110 -12.48 25.87 -5.64
CA GLY A 110 -13.34 26.43 -4.60
C GLY A 110 -13.85 25.45 -3.53
N GLY A 111 -13.48 24.17 -3.55
CA GLY A 111 -13.83 23.22 -2.48
C GLY A 111 -13.92 21.76 -2.92
N LEU A 112 -14.83 21.02 -2.29
CA LEU A 112 -15.09 19.61 -2.60
C LEU A 112 -16.51 19.43 -3.15
N LEU A 113 -16.62 18.81 -4.32
CA LEU A 113 -17.90 18.46 -4.93
C LEU A 113 -18.35 17.08 -4.44
N VAL A 114 -19.59 16.98 -3.95
CA VAL A 114 -20.21 15.70 -3.59
C VAL A 114 -20.71 15.01 -4.85
N LEU A 115 -20.14 13.86 -5.20
CA LEU A 115 -20.58 13.06 -6.34
C LEU A 115 -21.67 12.06 -5.97
N ALA A 116 -21.57 11.46 -4.78
CA ALA A 116 -22.53 10.49 -4.28
C ALA A 116 -22.52 10.45 -2.76
N GLN A 117 -23.55 9.82 -2.20
CA GLN A 117 -23.58 9.45 -0.79
C GLN A 117 -24.30 8.11 -0.58
N THR A 118 -24.01 7.46 0.53
CA THR A 118 -24.80 6.39 1.15
C THR A 118 -25.14 6.87 2.56
N GLU A 119 -26.42 6.97 2.88
CA GLU A 119 -26.89 7.46 4.18
C GLU A 119 -26.79 6.36 5.24
N GLY A 120 -26.46 6.76 6.47
CA GLY A 120 -26.55 5.87 7.63
C GLY A 120 -28.00 5.54 8.00
N GLU A 121 -28.19 4.47 8.77
CA GLU A 121 -29.53 3.95 9.12
C GLU A 121 -30.26 4.77 10.21
N HIS A 122 -29.56 5.68 10.89
CA HIS A 122 -30.13 6.46 11.99
C HIS A 122 -31.08 7.58 11.52
N GLU A 123 -32.12 7.86 12.29
CA GLU A 123 -33.09 8.94 11.99
C GLU A 123 -32.43 10.32 11.93
N ILE A 124 -31.60 10.63 12.92
CA ILE A 124 -30.74 11.82 12.91
C ILE A 124 -29.44 11.44 12.22
N ARG A 125 -29.12 12.05 11.09
CA ARG A 125 -27.89 11.75 10.34
C ARG A 125 -27.45 12.96 9.53
N ARG A 126 -26.17 12.98 9.16
CA ARG A 126 -25.68 13.96 8.18
C ARG A 126 -26.18 13.58 6.79
N VAL A 127 -26.64 14.54 6.02
CA VAL A 127 -27.03 14.34 4.61
C VAL A 127 -26.26 15.32 3.75
N PHE A 128 -25.64 14.81 2.68
CA PHE A 128 -24.94 15.62 1.69
C PHE A 128 -25.79 15.77 0.44
N GLN A 129 -25.83 16.97 -0.12
CA GLN A 129 -26.53 17.18 -1.38
C GLN A 129 -25.61 16.78 -2.54
N VAL A 130 -25.98 15.74 -3.29
CA VAL A 130 -25.26 15.32 -4.49
C VAL A 130 -25.24 16.46 -5.52
N GLY A 131 -24.08 16.70 -6.12
CA GLY A 131 -23.83 17.81 -7.04
C GLY A 131 -23.53 19.15 -6.37
N LYS A 132 -23.54 19.23 -5.03
CA LYS A 132 -23.22 20.47 -4.30
C LYS A 132 -21.74 20.57 -3.99
N LEU A 133 -21.21 21.78 -4.16
CA LEU A 133 -19.88 22.19 -3.72
C LEU A 133 -19.91 22.57 -2.24
N TYR A 134 -19.02 21.97 -1.45
CA TYR A 134 -18.78 22.31 -0.05
C TYR A 134 -17.41 23.00 0.06
N PRO A 135 -17.38 24.30 0.42
CA PRO A 135 -16.13 25.06 0.51
C PRO A 135 -15.24 24.64 1.68
N GLN A 136 -15.80 24.02 2.71
CA GLN A 136 -15.11 23.65 3.95
C GLN A 136 -15.57 22.28 4.41
N LEU A 137 -14.64 21.32 4.36
CA LEU A 137 -14.76 19.95 4.88
C LEU A 137 -13.35 19.54 5.32
N GLU A 138 -12.95 19.96 6.51
CA GLU A 138 -11.56 19.96 6.96
C GLU A 138 -10.87 18.59 6.81
N ALA A 139 -11.52 17.51 7.27
CA ALA A 139 -10.98 16.16 7.18
C ALA A 139 -10.69 15.74 5.73
N ALA A 140 -11.62 15.99 4.80
CA ALA A 140 -11.44 15.61 3.40
C ALA A 140 -10.49 16.55 2.65
N GLN A 141 -10.50 17.86 2.96
CA GLN A 141 -9.61 18.85 2.37
C GLN A 141 -8.15 18.57 2.70
N ALA A 142 -7.90 18.13 3.93
CA ALA A 142 -6.60 17.72 4.41
C ALA A 142 -5.94 16.63 3.54
N LEU A 143 -6.71 15.80 2.83
CA LEU A 143 -6.18 14.77 1.94
C LEU A 143 -5.59 15.34 0.63
N PHE A 144 -5.95 16.56 0.24
CA PHE A 144 -5.56 17.17 -1.05
C PHE A 144 -4.56 18.32 -0.92
N THR A 145 -4.15 18.68 0.30
CA THR A 145 -3.13 19.71 0.51
C THR A 145 -1.73 19.16 0.28
N SER A 146 -0.91 19.88 -0.48
CA SER A 146 0.52 19.61 -0.60
C SER A 146 1.15 19.58 0.79
N ILE A 147 1.76 18.47 1.19
CA ILE A 147 2.29 18.26 2.55
C ILE A 147 3.35 19.32 2.86
N PRO A 148 3.08 20.21 3.84
CA PRO A 148 3.95 20.26 5.01
C PRO A 148 3.19 20.22 6.35
N ALA A 149 3.59 19.25 7.18
CA ALA A 149 3.74 19.31 8.63
C ALA A 149 2.54 19.41 9.61
N ALA A 150 1.26 19.49 9.22
CA ALA A 150 0.20 19.70 10.26
C ALA A 150 -1.18 19.09 10.00
N ILE A 151 -1.26 17.91 9.39
CA ILE A 151 -2.50 17.12 9.45
C ILE A 151 -2.11 15.76 10.04
N GLU A 152 -2.73 15.40 11.16
CA GLU A 152 -2.66 14.08 11.79
C GLU A 152 -3.31 13.04 10.87
N ILE A 153 -2.65 12.71 9.76
CA ILE A 153 -3.01 11.57 8.93
C ILE A 153 -2.56 10.31 9.69
N GLU A 154 -3.44 9.83 10.55
CA GLU A 154 -3.24 8.63 11.35
C GLU A 154 -3.71 7.42 10.54
N GLU A 155 -2.84 6.42 10.35
CA GLU A 155 -3.15 5.23 9.53
C GLU A 155 -3.64 5.54 8.10
N GLY A 156 -3.24 6.69 7.55
CA GLY A 156 -3.64 7.14 6.22
C GLY A 156 -5.07 7.68 6.12
N LEU A 157 -5.69 8.04 7.25
CA LEU A 157 -6.99 8.71 7.35
C LEU A 157 -6.82 10.09 7.96
N ALA A 158 -7.62 11.06 7.52
CA ALA A 158 -7.70 12.39 8.12
C ALA A 158 -8.96 12.50 8.98
N PHE A 159 -8.88 13.24 10.08
CA PHE A 159 -9.96 13.42 11.03
C PHE A 159 -10.18 14.89 11.36
N SER A 160 -11.44 15.30 11.51
CA SER A 160 -11.82 16.60 12.06
C SER A 160 -13.03 16.44 12.98
N ALA A 161 -13.11 17.30 13.98
CA ALA A 161 -14.19 17.36 14.94
C ALA A 161 -14.76 18.79 14.98
N SER A 162 -16.07 18.90 14.82
CA SER A 162 -16.84 20.12 15.03
C SER A 162 -17.86 19.91 16.15
N PRO A 163 -18.50 20.97 16.67
CA PRO A 163 -19.56 20.83 17.67
C PRO A 163 -20.75 19.98 17.20
N GLU A 164 -20.97 19.88 15.89
CA GLU A 164 -22.11 19.17 15.31
C GLU A 164 -21.74 17.81 14.71
N THR A 165 -20.53 17.66 14.19
CA THR A 165 -20.09 16.48 13.43
C THR A 165 -18.69 16.01 13.78
N LEU A 166 -18.47 14.71 13.70
CA LEU A 166 -17.16 14.08 13.64
C LEU A 166 -16.97 13.49 12.25
N ASP A 167 -15.89 13.88 11.60
CA ASP A 167 -15.63 13.62 10.20
C ASP A 167 -14.34 12.81 10.05
N LEU A 168 -14.42 11.65 9.40
CA LEU A 168 -13.28 10.79 9.07
C LEU A 168 -13.18 10.65 7.55
N ALA A 169 -12.00 10.90 7.00
CA ALA A 169 -11.79 10.92 5.56
C ALA A 169 -10.70 9.93 5.11
N ALA A 170 -11.00 9.19 4.04
CA ALA A 170 -10.07 8.25 3.40
C ALA A 170 -9.81 8.64 1.94
N PRO A 171 -8.55 8.64 1.47
CA PRO A 171 -8.23 9.01 0.10
C PRO A 171 -8.53 7.87 -0.88
N ILE A 172 -9.07 8.20 -2.05
CA ILE A 172 -9.15 7.31 -3.19
C ILE A 172 -8.03 7.67 -4.16
N CYS A 173 -7.16 6.70 -4.44
CA CYS A 173 -5.96 6.88 -5.25
C CYS A 173 -5.99 5.89 -6.43
N PRO A 174 -6.46 6.30 -7.63
CA PRO A 174 -6.47 5.45 -8.81
C PRO A 174 -5.09 4.89 -9.21
N ASP A 175 -4.01 5.60 -8.88
CA ASP A 175 -2.62 5.17 -9.07
C ASP A 175 -2.05 4.41 -7.85
N GLY A 176 -2.80 4.33 -6.75
CA GLY A 176 -2.38 3.76 -5.49
C GLY A 176 -1.65 4.69 -4.52
N PHE A 177 -1.31 5.92 -4.93
CA PHE A 177 -0.44 6.82 -4.17
C PHE A 177 -1.04 8.22 -4.00
N GLN A 178 -1.50 8.85 -5.09
CA GLN A 178 -1.99 10.23 -5.09
C GLN A 178 -3.51 10.28 -4.91
N PRO A 179 -4.02 10.99 -3.89
CA PRO A 179 -5.45 11.20 -3.74
C PRO A 179 -6.04 11.98 -4.91
N ARG A 180 -7.05 11.39 -5.56
CA ARG A 180 -7.84 12.04 -6.64
C ARG A 180 -9.30 12.24 -6.26
N ALA A 181 -9.77 11.47 -5.28
CA ALA A 181 -11.08 11.60 -4.66
C ALA A 181 -10.96 11.24 -3.17
N ALA A 182 -12.02 11.43 -2.40
CA ALA A 182 -12.07 11.08 -0.98
C ALA A 182 -13.42 10.46 -0.63
N LEU A 183 -13.39 9.53 0.32
CA LEU A 183 -14.58 9.15 1.09
C LEU A 183 -14.59 9.97 2.37
N LEU A 184 -15.74 10.52 2.72
CA LEU A 184 -15.98 11.22 3.97
C LEU A 184 -17.08 10.49 4.74
N LEU A 185 -16.73 9.85 5.84
CA LEU A 185 -17.69 9.38 6.84
C LEU A 185 -17.98 10.53 7.80
N SER A 186 -19.24 10.93 7.92
CA SER A 186 -19.66 12.04 8.77
C SER A 186 -20.74 11.60 9.75
N ALA A 187 -20.43 11.70 11.04
CA ALA A 187 -21.27 11.27 12.14
C ALA A 187 -21.70 12.46 13.00
N PRO A 188 -22.93 12.53 13.53
CA PRO A 188 -23.30 13.54 14.52
C PRO A 188 -22.42 13.45 15.77
N ALA A 189 -21.86 14.58 16.23
CA ALA A 189 -20.82 14.60 17.26
C ALA A 189 -21.28 14.08 18.63
N HIS A 190 -22.58 14.21 18.96
CA HIS A 190 -23.13 13.71 20.22
C HIS A 190 -23.22 12.18 20.29
N ARG A 191 -23.04 11.45 19.18
CA ARG A 191 -23.20 9.99 19.13
C ARG A 191 -21.93 9.24 19.42
N TRP A 192 -20.78 9.82 19.09
CA TRP A 192 -19.50 9.14 19.11
C TRP A 192 -18.48 9.92 19.91
N GLU A 193 -17.66 9.20 20.67
CA GLU A 193 -16.38 9.73 21.11
C GLU A 193 -15.37 9.65 19.95
N PRO A 194 -14.53 10.69 19.71
CA PRO A 194 -13.57 10.73 18.61
C PRO A 194 -12.71 9.47 18.45
N HIS A 195 -12.17 8.95 19.56
CA HIS A 195 -11.31 7.77 19.53
C HIS A 195 -12.08 6.49 19.16
N THR A 196 -13.33 6.36 19.64
CA THR A 196 -14.18 5.20 19.38
C THR A 196 -14.62 5.17 17.92
N LEU A 197 -14.97 6.32 17.34
CA LEU A 197 -15.31 6.41 15.92
C LEU A 197 -14.14 5.93 15.03
N LYS A 198 -12.94 6.44 15.29
CA LYS A 198 -11.73 6.08 14.55
C LYS A 198 -11.43 4.58 14.63
N THR A 199 -11.44 4.02 15.84
CA THR A 199 -11.08 2.60 16.06
C THR A 199 -12.16 1.63 15.56
N THR A 200 -13.42 2.04 15.57
CA THR A 200 -14.54 1.18 15.14
C THR A 200 -14.73 1.20 13.62
N LEU A 201 -14.68 2.38 12.98
CA LEU A 201 -15.05 2.54 11.57
C LEU A 201 -13.88 2.92 10.64
N GLY A 202 -12.72 3.27 11.19
CA GLY A 202 -11.57 3.71 10.39
C GLY A 202 -11.02 2.63 9.47
N ALA A 203 -10.82 1.41 9.98
CA ALA A 203 -10.32 0.30 9.18
C ALA A 203 -11.27 -0.03 8.02
N ASP A 204 -12.58 -0.04 8.27
CA ASP A 204 -13.58 -0.31 7.25
C ASP A 204 -13.61 0.79 6.19
N LEU A 205 -13.57 2.06 6.60
CA LEU A 205 -13.55 3.20 5.67
C LEU A 205 -12.29 3.17 4.79
N ARG A 206 -11.14 2.85 5.38
CA ARG A 206 -9.87 2.68 4.65
C ARG A 206 -9.95 1.53 3.65
N ASN A 207 -10.53 0.40 4.05
CA ASN A 207 -10.70 -0.77 3.18
C ASN A 207 -11.65 -0.47 2.01
N LEU A 208 -12.74 0.27 2.26
CA LEU A 208 -13.64 0.74 1.21
C LEU A 208 -12.88 1.61 0.19
N ALA A 209 -12.10 2.59 0.65
CA ALA A 209 -11.29 3.44 -0.21
C ALA A 209 -10.25 2.64 -1.02
N ALA A 210 -9.63 1.62 -0.41
CA ALA A 210 -8.67 0.74 -1.07
C ALA A 210 -9.32 -0.09 -2.19
N ARG A 211 -10.52 -0.66 -1.96
CA ARG A 211 -11.25 -1.44 -2.96
C ARG A 211 -11.71 -0.60 -4.13
N ILE A 212 -12.20 0.62 -3.86
CA ILE A 212 -12.54 1.59 -4.92
C ILE A 212 -11.29 1.95 -5.71
N SER A 213 -10.17 2.27 -5.04
CA SER A 213 -8.89 2.59 -5.70
C SER A 213 -8.41 1.46 -6.61
N TYR A 214 -8.52 0.20 -6.17
CA TYR A 214 -8.18 -0.98 -6.96
C TYR A 214 -9.00 -1.08 -8.25
N ARG A 215 -10.33 -0.84 -8.15
CA ARG A 215 -11.22 -0.82 -9.32
C ARG A 215 -10.90 0.31 -10.30
N MET A 216 -10.35 1.42 -9.79
CA MET A 216 -9.89 2.55 -10.60
C MET A 216 -8.49 2.33 -11.20
N GLY A 217 -7.85 1.18 -10.95
CA GLY A 217 -6.56 0.79 -11.55
C GLY A 217 -5.40 0.66 -10.57
N ALA A 218 -5.61 0.90 -9.27
CA ALA A 218 -4.52 0.82 -8.30
C ALA A 218 -4.09 -0.63 -8.06
N LEU A 219 -2.82 -0.95 -8.31
CA LEU A 219 -2.28 -2.27 -7.99
C LEU A 219 -1.96 -2.44 -6.49
N THR A 220 -1.75 -1.32 -5.80
CA THR A 220 -1.47 -1.23 -4.37
C THR A 220 -2.18 -0.02 -3.78
N TYR A 221 -2.45 -0.02 -2.48
CA TYR A 221 -3.05 1.13 -1.79
C TYR A 221 -2.12 1.67 -0.70
N SER A 222 -1.28 2.62 -1.10
CA SER A 222 -0.25 3.26 -0.28
C SER A 222 -0.34 4.78 -0.40
N PRO A 223 -1.47 5.39 0.00
CA PRO A 223 -1.68 6.83 -0.14
C PRO A 223 -0.57 7.62 0.55
N PHE A 224 -0.19 8.75 -0.05
CA PHE A 224 0.85 9.67 0.43
C PHE A 224 2.28 9.11 0.45
N GLN A 225 2.49 7.83 0.13
CA GLN A 225 3.83 7.34 -0.12
C GLN A 225 4.33 7.91 -1.45
N PRO A 226 5.62 8.32 -1.54
CA PRO A 226 6.17 8.68 -2.83
C PRO A 226 5.99 7.50 -3.78
N LEU A 227 5.52 7.79 -5.00
CA LEU A 227 5.55 6.83 -6.11
C LEU A 227 6.92 6.17 -6.08
N PRO A 228 7.00 4.85 -5.91
CA PRO A 228 8.28 4.21 -5.75
C PRO A 228 9.06 4.46 -7.04
N ILE A 229 10.15 5.21 -6.94
CA ILE A 229 11.13 5.33 -8.02
C ILE A 229 11.78 3.94 -8.10
N GLN A 230 11.16 3.01 -8.82
CA GLN A 230 11.63 1.64 -8.91
C GLN A 230 12.59 1.54 -10.09
N ASP A 231 13.89 1.46 -9.81
CA ASP A 231 14.79 0.66 -10.63
C ASP A 231 14.54 -0.80 -10.25
N LEU A 232 13.89 -1.56 -11.14
CA LEU A 232 13.85 -3.01 -11.03
C LEU A 232 15.28 -3.54 -11.21
N HIS A 233 15.94 -3.83 -10.09
CA HIS A 233 17.27 -4.40 -10.09
C HIS A 233 17.27 -5.79 -10.76
N PRO A 234 18.34 -6.16 -11.47
CA PRO A 234 18.54 -7.54 -11.90
C PRO A 234 18.61 -8.46 -10.67
N LEU A 235 18.35 -9.75 -10.89
CA LEU A 235 18.46 -10.77 -9.84
C LEU A 235 19.87 -10.78 -9.24
N GLU A 236 20.01 -10.31 -8.02
CA GLU A 236 21.29 -10.21 -7.32
C GLU A 236 21.18 -10.86 -5.93
N PRO A 237 22.19 -11.64 -5.51
CA PRO A 237 22.23 -12.18 -4.15
C PRO A 237 22.39 -11.04 -3.13
N LEU A 238 21.78 -11.21 -1.95
CA LEU A 238 22.02 -10.33 -0.80
C LEU A 238 23.25 -10.83 -0.03
N SER A 239 24.11 -9.91 0.42
CA SER A 239 25.18 -10.24 1.36
C SER A 239 24.60 -10.65 2.73
N PRO A 240 25.37 -11.37 3.57
CA PRO A 240 24.92 -11.73 4.92
C PRO A 240 24.47 -10.52 5.76
N SER A 241 25.21 -9.40 5.70
CA SER A 241 24.84 -8.15 6.37
C SER A 241 23.55 -7.53 5.82
N GLN A 242 23.31 -7.62 4.51
CA GLN A 242 22.07 -7.13 3.90
C GLN A 242 20.86 -8.00 4.30
N ILE A 243 21.05 -9.32 4.40
CA ILE A 243 20.04 -10.25 4.92
C ILE A 243 19.69 -9.88 6.36
N GLU A 244 20.68 -9.65 7.21
CA GLU A 244 20.46 -9.30 8.62
C GLU A 244 19.68 -7.99 8.76
N VAL A 245 20.08 -6.93 8.04
CA VAL A 245 19.35 -5.66 8.03
C VAL A 245 17.91 -5.84 7.55
N PHE A 246 17.70 -6.60 6.47
CA PHE A 246 16.37 -6.88 5.94
C PHE A 246 15.49 -7.64 6.96
N LEU A 247 16.05 -8.69 7.57
CA LEU A 247 15.35 -9.52 8.56
C LEU A 247 15.17 -8.85 9.93
N ARG A 248 15.69 -7.64 10.16
CA ARG A 248 15.37 -6.80 11.32
C ARG A 248 14.13 -5.92 11.09
N GLY A 249 13.75 -5.67 9.85
CA GLY A 249 12.57 -4.86 9.50
C GLY A 249 11.24 -5.57 9.76
N PRO A 250 10.10 -4.87 9.83
CA PRO A 250 8.80 -5.43 10.18
C PRO A 250 8.12 -6.21 9.02
N VAL A 251 8.87 -7.06 8.32
CA VAL A 251 8.36 -7.87 7.21
C VAL A 251 7.91 -9.23 7.74
N SER A 252 6.63 -9.55 7.53
CA SER A 252 6.06 -10.84 7.93
C SER A 252 6.67 -11.99 7.14
N ALA A 253 6.70 -13.16 7.75
CA ALA A 253 7.17 -14.39 7.12
C ALA A 253 6.00 -15.30 6.73
N ARG A 254 6.24 -16.16 5.75
CA ARG A 254 5.39 -17.28 5.35
C ARG A 254 6.10 -18.57 5.71
N LEU A 255 5.56 -19.32 6.67
CA LEU A 255 6.09 -20.62 7.08
C LEU A 255 5.30 -21.72 6.38
N ALA A 256 6.01 -22.53 5.59
CA ALA A 256 5.49 -23.76 5.01
C ALA A 256 5.89 -24.96 5.88
N CYS A 257 4.93 -25.83 6.15
CA CYS A 257 5.09 -27.10 6.86
C CYS A 257 4.28 -28.20 6.17
N VAL A 258 4.47 -29.46 6.58
CA VAL A 258 3.79 -30.62 6.00
C VAL A 258 2.71 -31.11 6.95
N ARG A 259 1.47 -31.21 6.48
CA ARG A 259 0.36 -31.77 7.25
C ARG A 259 0.50 -33.29 7.41
N PRO A 260 -0.21 -33.91 8.38
CA PRO A 260 -0.22 -35.37 8.55
C PRO A 260 -0.70 -36.15 7.32
N ASP A 261 -1.54 -35.53 6.48
CA ASP A 261 -2.01 -36.10 5.20
C ASP A 261 -1.02 -35.88 4.04
N GLY A 262 0.18 -35.36 4.31
CA GLY A 262 1.23 -35.09 3.34
C GLY A 262 1.04 -33.79 2.54
N GLN A 263 -0.08 -33.08 2.70
CA GLN A 263 -0.31 -31.83 1.97
C GLN A 263 0.51 -30.66 2.53
N PRO A 264 1.00 -29.74 1.68
CA PRO A 264 1.67 -28.53 2.15
C PRO A 264 0.68 -27.60 2.88
N HIS A 265 1.16 -26.94 3.92
CA HIS A 265 0.41 -25.93 4.65
C HIS A 265 1.27 -24.70 4.88
N VAL A 266 0.74 -23.53 4.52
CA VAL A 266 1.45 -22.26 4.61
C VAL A 266 0.70 -21.30 5.50
N ILE A 267 1.41 -20.65 6.42
CA ILE A 267 0.84 -19.68 7.36
C ILE A 267 1.66 -18.38 7.36
N PRO A 268 1.01 -17.21 7.44
CA PRO A 268 1.70 -15.95 7.73
C PRO A 268 1.99 -15.84 9.23
N LEU A 269 3.18 -15.36 9.59
CA LEU A 269 3.57 -15.14 10.99
C LEU A 269 4.61 -14.03 11.14
N TRP A 270 4.81 -13.56 12.36
CA TRP A 270 5.94 -12.69 12.71
C TRP A 270 7.17 -13.51 13.05
N GLN A 271 8.34 -12.99 12.66
CA GLN A 271 9.63 -13.62 12.91
C GLN A 271 10.60 -12.67 13.61
N GLU A 272 11.52 -13.25 14.37
CA GLU A 272 12.73 -12.60 14.82
C GLU A 272 13.97 -13.39 14.37
N TRP A 273 14.94 -12.72 13.77
CA TRP A 273 16.22 -13.29 13.35
C TRP A 273 17.31 -12.89 14.33
N ASN A 274 18.06 -13.87 14.84
CA ASN A 274 19.15 -13.65 15.80
C ASN A 274 20.55 -13.82 15.20
N GLY A 275 20.65 -13.91 13.86
CA GLY A 275 21.91 -14.14 13.15
C GLY A 275 22.11 -15.59 12.68
N HIS A 276 21.41 -16.56 13.27
CA HIS A 276 21.55 -17.99 12.93
C HIS A 276 20.25 -18.79 12.89
N SER A 277 19.19 -18.33 13.57
CA SER A 277 17.89 -18.99 13.61
C SER A 277 16.74 -17.98 13.64
N PHE A 278 15.55 -18.43 13.24
CA PHE A 278 14.33 -17.64 13.39
C PHE A 278 13.58 -18.05 14.64
N THR A 279 13.11 -17.09 15.42
CA THR A 279 12.12 -17.33 16.49
C THR A 279 10.75 -16.94 15.97
N VAL A 280 9.77 -17.85 16.12
CA VAL A 280 8.38 -17.66 15.69
C VAL A 280 7.41 -18.09 16.79
N ILE A 281 6.22 -17.49 16.81
CA ILE A 281 5.21 -17.74 17.84
C ILE A 281 4.00 -18.46 17.22
N ALA A 282 3.58 -19.54 17.87
CA ALA A 282 2.27 -20.16 17.64
C ALA A 282 1.26 -19.61 18.63
N TRP A 283 0.17 -19.06 18.11
CA TRP A 283 -0.97 -18.61 18.91
C TRP A 283 -1.94 -19.76 19.17
N GLN A 284 -2.71 -19.69 20.26
CA GLN A 284 -3.80 -20.61 20.54
C GLN A 284 -4.75 -20.71 19.33
N GLY A 285 -5.22 -21.93 19.04
CA GLY A 285 -6.02 -22.23 17.84
C GLY A 285 -5.21 -22.56 16.58
N SER A 286 -3.89 -22.31 16.57
CA SER A 286 -3.01 -22.72 15.47
C SER A 286 -2.86 -24.24 15.42
N ARG A 287 -3.04 -24.84 14.24
CA ARG A 287 -2.86 -26.30 14.04
C ARG A 287 -1.44 -26.71 13.66
N TRP A 288 -0.69 -25.80 13.04
CA TRP A 288 0.66 -26.06 12.57
C TRP A 288 1.67 -26.54 13.63
N PRO A 289 1.57 -26.19 14.94
CA PRO A 289 2.49 -26.73 15.95
C PRO A 289 2.45 -28.25 16.02
N GLU A 290 1.28 -28.85 15.82
CA GLU A 290 1.15 -30.30 15.79
C GLU A 290 1.76 -30.91 14.53
N TYR A 291 1.61 -30.23 13.39
CA TYR A 291 2.18 -30.67 12.12
C TYR A 291 3.72 -30.71 12.21
N VAL A 292 4.34 -29.68 12.77
CA VAL A 292 5.80 -29.61 12.88
C VAL A 292 6.38 -30.54 13.96
N ARG A 293 5.60 -30.96 14.96
CA ARG A 293 6.04 -32.01 15.91
C ARG A 293 6.17 -33.37 15.22
N GLN A 294 5.29 -33.67 14.28
CA GLN A 294 5.32 -34.92 13.52
C GLN A 294 6.35 -34.88 12.39
N ASN A 295 6.51 -33.72 11.74
CA ASN A 295 7.53 -33.50 10.73
C ASN A 295 8.15 -32.09 10.90
N PRO A 296 9.36 -31.99 11.49
CA PRO A 296 9.95 -30.70 11.81
C PRO A 296 10.43 -29.92 10.58
N ALA A 297 10.48 -30.55 9.40
CA ALA A 297 10.96 -29.90 8.18
C ALA A 297 10.05 -28.75 7.75
N VAL A 298 10.63 -27.55 7.61
CA VAL A 298 9.93 -26.33 7.24
C VAL A 298 10.69 -25.49 6.22
N SER A 299 9.95 -24.65 5.50
CA SER A 299 10.52 -23.58 4.68
C SER A 299 9.90 -22.25 5.10
N LEU A 300 10.73 -21.26 5.41
CA LEU A 300 10.31 -19.92 5.82
C LEU A 300 10.72 -18.91 4.76
N THR A 301 9.78 -18.09 4.29
CA THR A 301 10.04 -17.01 3.33
C THR A 301 9.69 -15.67 3.93
N VAL A 302 10.60 -14.70 3.83
CA VAL A 302 10.35 -13.28 4.14
C VAL A 302 10.55 -12.51 2.85
N ASP A 303 9.52 -11.83 2.37
CA ASP A 303 9.54 -11.17 1.07
C ASP A 303 8.85 -9.81 1.10
N GLU A 304 9.42 -8.88 0.34
CA GLU A 304 8.80 -7.59 0.02
C GLU A 304 8.14 -7.68 -1.36
N PRO A 305 6.83 -7.42 -1.47
CA PRO A 305 6.14 -7.41 -2.75
C PRO A 305 6.44 -6.15 -3.60
N TRP A 306 7.28 -5.23 -3.11
CA TRP A 306 7.73 -4.03 -3.82
C TRP A 306 9.25 -4.03 -4.06
N PRO A 307 9.75 -3.36 -5.13
CA PRO A 307 11.16 -3.13 -5.37
C PRO A 307 11.92 -2.56 -4.16
N PRO A 308 13.12 -3.07 -3.88
CA PRO A 308 13.91 -3.93 -4.77
C PRO A 308 13.53 -5.42 -4.77
N LEU A 309 12.34 -5.82 -4.28
CA LEU A 309 11.83 -7.20 -4.31
C LEU A 309 12.73 -8.16 -3.56
N ARG A 310 13.20 -7.68 -2.40
CA ARG A 310 14.06 -8.46 -1.49
C ARG A 310 13.27 -9.65 -0.98
N ARG A 311 13.93 -10.79 -0.99
CA ARG A 311 13.40 -12.00 -0.41
C ARG A 311 14.49 -12.84 0.21
N VAL A 312 14.16 -13.43 1.33
CA VAL A 312 14.99 -14.39 2.05
C VAL A 312 14.18 -15.66 2.23
N VAL A 313 14.74 -16.77 1.77
CA VAL A 313 14.18 -18.10 1.94
C VAL A 313 15.13 -18.91 2.80
N ALA A 314 14.59 -19.47 3.87
CA ALA A 314 15.26 -20.37 4.78
C ALA A 314 14.60 -21.75 4.71
N ARG A 315 15.41 -22.81 4.64
CA ARG A 315 14.98 -24.19 4.87
C ARG A 315 15.64 -24.71 6.13
N GLY A 316 14.92 -25.50 6.90
CA GLY A 316 15.41 -25.96 8.19
C GLY A 316 14.36 -26.72 8.98
N GLN A 317 14.56 -26.77 10.29
CA GLN A 317 13.72 -27.54 11.22
C GLN A 317 13.09 -26.64 12.29
N ALA A 318 11.79 -26.82 12.54
CA ALA A 318 11.07 -26.12 13.60
C ALA A 318 11.16 -26.91 14.92
N ILE A 319 11.92 -26.39 15.88
CA ILE A 319 12.14 -26.99 17.20
C ILE A 319 11.37 -26.20 18.25
N PRO A 320 10.49 -26.83 19.04
CA PRO A 320 9.80 -26.13 20.13
C PRO A 320 10.81 -25.67 21.18
N MET A 321 10.68 -24.43 21.63
CA MET A 321 11.44 -23.92 22.77
C MET A 321 10.76 -24.36 24.07
N GLU A 322 11.41 -25.25 24.81
CA GLU A 322 10.92 -25.72 26.11
C GLU A 322 11.34 -24.77 27.24
N ASN A 323 10.54 -24.74 28.32
CA ASN A 323 10.86 -24.06 29.58
C ASN A 323 11.17 -22.55 29.48
N LEU A 324 10.56 -21.83 28.52
CA LEU A 324 10.62 -20.37 28.48
C LEU A 324 9.96 -19.77 29.71
N SER A 325 10.70 -18.94 30.46
CA SER A 325 10.11 -18.22 31.60
C SER A 325 9.06 -17.21 31.11
N GLN A 326 8.09 -16.89 31.97
CA GLN A 326 7.08 -15.88 31.66
C GLN A 326 7.71 -14.51 31.34
N HIS A 327 8.84 -14.21 31.99
CA HIS A 327 9.61 -13.00 31.75
C HIS A 327 10.22 -12.98 30.33
N ASP A 328 10.88 -14.07 29.91
CA ASP A 328 11.47 -14.18 28.58
C ASP A 328 10.41 -14.11 27.47
N LEU A 329 9.26 -14.75 27.70
CA LEU A 329 8.14 -14.71 26.77
C LEU A 329 7.58 -13.28 26.62
N GLN A 330 7.41 -12.56 27.73
CA GLN A 330 6.98 -11.15 27.70
C GLN A 330 8.00 -10.28 26.97
N HIS A 331 9.29 -10.47 27.20
CA HIS A 331 10.34 -9.75 26.49
C HIS A 331 10.34 -10.04 24.99
N LEU A 332 10.16 -11.29 24.59
CA LEU A 332 10.02 -11.67 23.18
C LEU A 332 8.79 -11.02 22.54
N LEU A 333 7.62 -11.13 23.19
CA LEU A 333 6.39 -10.51 22.70
C LEU A 333 6.51 -8.99 22.57
N ASN A 334 7.11 -8.31 23.55
CA ASN A 334 7.29 -6.85 23.48
C ASN A 334 8.25 -6.46 22.35
N ARG A 335 9.35 -7.20 22.15
CA ARG A 335 10.27 -6.94 21.03
C ARG A 335 9.58 -7.11 19.67
N LEU A 336 8.81 -8.19 19.50
CA LEU A 336 8.01 -8.41 18.29
C LEU A 336 6.91 -7.35 18.15
N ALA A 337 6.17 -7.03 19.20
CA ALA A 337 5.13 -6.00 19.19
C ALA A 337 5.67 -4.63 18.78
N ARG A 338 6.77 -4.17 19.40
CA ARG A 338 7.43 -2.91 19.03
C ARG A 338 7.89 -2.94 17.58
N ARG A 339 8.45 -4.06 17.13
CA ARG A 339 8.91 -4.22 15.75
C ARG A 339 7.75 -4.11 14.76
N TYR A 340 6.68 -4.86 14.94
CA TYR A 340 5.61 -5.00 13.94
C TYR A 340 4.43 -4.03 14.12
N LEU A 341 4.22 -3.51 15.33
CA LEU A 341 3.12 -2.59 15.68
C LEU A 341 3.59 -1.22 16.20
N GLY A 342 4.89 -1.04 16.48
CA GLY A 342 5.41 0.22 17.04
C GLY A 342 5.11 0.46 18.52
N ARG A 343 4.44 -0.48 19.20
CA ARG A 343 4.02 -0.38 20.62
C ARG A 343 4.09 -1.72 21.33
N ASP A 344 4.05 -1.72 22.66
CA ASP A 344 3.97 -2.95 23.45
C ASP A 344 2.58 -3.61 23.35
N LEU A 345 2.54 -4.94 23.44
CA LEU A 345 1.28 -5.69 23.53
C LEU A 345 0.76 -5.70 24.97
N ALA A 346 -0.56 -5.66 25.13
CA ALA A 346 -1.19 -5.78 26.44
C ALA A 346 -0.94 -7.18 27.05
N GLN A 347 -0.85 -7.24 28.39
CA GLN A 347 -0.64 -8.47 29.16
C GLN A 347 -1.51 -9.68 28.73
N PRO A 348 -2.81 -9.53 28.40
CA PRO A 348 -3.65 -10.67 28.01
C PRO A 348 -3.15 -11.46 26.79
N TYR A 349 -2.36 -10.85 25.90
CA TYR A 349 -1.79 -11.54 24.73
C TYR A 349 -0.76 -12.60 25.12
N LEU A 350 -0.11 -12.50 26.28
CA LEU A 350 0.76 -13.56 26.80
C LEU A 350 0.03 -14.90 26.88
N HIS A 351 -1.20 -14.87 27.42
CA HIS A 351 -1.99 -16.07 27.63
C HIS A 351 -2.49 -16.70 26.33
N GLN A 352 -2.41 -15.98 25.20
CA GLN A 352 -2.77 -16.50 23.89
C GLN A 352 -1.59 -17.18 23.18
N VAL A 353 -0.37 -17.12 23.72
CA VAL A 353 0.76 -17.87 23.16
C VAL A 353 0.59 -19.34 23.51
N ALA A 354 0.51 -20.19 22.48
CA ALA A 354 0.44 -21.64 22.65
C ALA A 354 1.84 -22.26 22.77
N GLN A 355 2.77 -21.86 21.91
CA GLN A 355 4.13 -22.40 21.88
C GLN A 355 5.06 -21.44 21.11
N VAL A 356 6.32 -21.36 21.52
CA VAL A 356 7.38 -20.68 20.75
C VAL A 356 8.24 -21.73 20.06
N PHE A 357 8.61 -21.47 18.81
CA PHE A 357 9.48 -22.32 18.02
C PHE A 357 10.72 -21.57 17.57
N LYS A 358 11.85 -22.28 17.59
CA LYS A 358 13.10 -21.90 16.93
C LYS A 358 13.18 -22.65 15.60
N ILE A 359 13.35 -21.93 14.50
CA ILE A 359 13.64 -22.51 13.19
C ILE A 359 15.15 -22.56 13.03
N GLU A 360 15.72 -23.75 13.17
CA GLU A 360 17.14 -23.99 12.92
C GLU A 360 17.38 -24.03 11.41
N VAL A 361 18.18 -23.09 10.92
CA VAL A 361 18.37 -22.90 9.48
C VAL A 361 19.50 -23.78 8.97
N GLU A 362 19.18 -24.68 8.06
CA GLU A 362 20.15 -25.52 7.35
C GLU A 362 20.62 -24.84 6.06
N HIS A 363 19.73 -24.08 5.41
CA HIS A 363 20.04 -23.38 4.18
C HIS A 363 19.33 -22.02 4.15
N LEU A 364 20.10 -20.95 3.98
CA LEU A 364 19.62 -19.58 3.87
C LEU A 364 20.01 -18.99 2.51
N ARG A 365 19.05 -18.38 1.81
CA ARG A 365 19.33 -17.66 0.57
C ARG A 365 18.57 -16.35 0.55
N GLY A 366 19.28 -15.25 0.30
CA GLY A 366 18.69 -13.93 0.10
C GLY A 366 18.99 -13.38 -1.29
N TRP A 367 18.02 -12.75 -1.93
CA TRP A 367 18.22 -12.05 -3.20
C TRP A 367 17.24 -10.89 -3.36
N ARG A 368 17.54 -10.01 -4.32
CA ARG A 368 16.68 -8.90 -4.74
C ARG A 368 16.46 -8.97 -6.25
N GLY A 369 15.49 -8.22 -6.75
CA GLY A 369 15.26 -8.06 -8.18
C GLY A 369 14.52 -9.22 -8.83
N LEU A 370 14.50 -9.22 -10.15
CA LEU A 370 13.87 -10.24 -10.99
C LEU A 370 14.91 -10.91 -11.88
N ALA A 371 14.71 -12.21 -12.16
CA ALA A 371 15.52 -12.91 -13.15
C ALA A 371 15.38 -12.20 -14.50
N ASN A 372 16.49 -12.07 -15.24
CA ASN A 372 16.41 -11.60 -16.61
C ASN A 372 15.51 -12.56 -17.41
N PRO A 373 14.62 -12.05 -18.28
CA PRO A 373 13.80 -12.92 -19.11
C PRO A 373 14.73 -13.83 -19.95
N PRO A 374 14.36 -15.11 -20.14
CA PRO A 374 15.13 -16.02 -20.96
C PRO A 374 15.33 -15.41 -22.35
N THR A 375 16.55 -15.47 -22.86
CA THR A 375 16.85 -15.02 -24.22
C THR A 375 16.13 -15.96 -25.19
N PRO A 376 15.28 -15.47 -26.11
CA PRO A 376 14.69 -16.35 -27.12
C PRO A 376 15.80 -17.01 -27.94
N SER A 377 15.67 -18.33 -28.13
CA SER A 377 16.61 -19.21 -28.83
C SER A 377 16.60 -19.01 -30.34
#